data_AF-A0A527A4J0-F1
#
_entry.id   AF-A0A527A4J0-F1
#
_cell.length_a   1.000
_cell.length_b   1.000
_cell.length_c   1.000
_cell.angle_alpha   90.00
_cell.angle_beta   90.00
_cell.angle_gamma   90.00
#
_symmetry.space_group_name_H-M   'P 1'
#
loop_
_entity.id
_entity.type
_entity.pdbx_description
1 polymer ?
#
loop_
_entity_poly.entity_id
_entity_poly.type
_entity_poly.pdbx_seq_one_letter_code
_entity_poly.pdbx_strand_id
1 'polypeptide(L)'
;VRNFGHTILNTTADRPWSQHYCCMLAGSADYVDRHPAATKRVLRAILKAADICASDPELAAQLSVDGKFTDRYDYALEGLREARYDVWREFDPEDTMRFYALRMNEVGFIKAGPNKIIANGTDWRFLNEIKREMKT
;
A
#
# COMPACT_ATOMS: atom_id res chain seq x y z
N VAL A 1 -8.58 15.87 -28.82
CA VAL A 1 -7.74 15.29 -27.75
C VAL A 1 -6.29 15.55 -28.12
N ARG A 2 -5.53 16.31 -27.32
CA ARG A 2 -4.09 16.51 -27.58
C ARG A 2 -3.36 15.32 -26.97
N ASN A 3 -2.70 14.52 -27.82
CA ASN A 3 -1.88 13.37 -27.43
C ASN A 3 -0.60 13.83 -26.70
N PHE A 4 -0.70 14.18 -25.43
CA PHE A 4 0.47 14.38 -24.57
C PHE A 4 0.87 13.02 -23.98
N GLY A 5 1.72 12.29 -24.72
CA GLY A 5 2.31 11.03 -24.26
C GLY A 5 1.38 9.81 -24.30
N HIS A 6 1.97 8.62 -24.12
CA HIS A 6 1.27 7.36 -23.90
C HIS A 6 1.99 6.60 -22.77
N THR A 7 1.25 5.80 -22.01
CA THR A 7 1.81 5.00 -20.92
C THR A 7 2.75 3.93 -21.47
N ILE A 8 4.00 3.96 -21.03
CA ILE A 8 5.03 2.96 -21.41
C ILE A 8 5.18 1.84 -20.37
N LEU A 9 4.78 2.10 -19.12
CA LEU A 9 4.81 1.17 -18.00
C LEU A 9 3.74 1.58 -17.00
N ASN A 10 2.91 0.64 -16.57
CA ASN A 10 1.97 0.79 -15.47
C ASN A 10 2.28 -0.28 -14.41
N THR A 11 2.84 0.12 -13.27
CA THR A 11 3.21 -0.83 -12.20
C THR A 11 2.02 -1.50 -11.52
N THR A 12 0.78 -1.04 -11.73
CA THR A 12 -0.42 -1.69 -11.20
C THR A 12 -0.95 -2.79 -12.13
N ALA A 13 -0.57 -2.79 -13.41
CA ALA A 13 -1.02 -3.75 -14.42
C ALA A 13 0.12 -4.65 -14.94
N ASP A 14 1.31 -4.10 -15.11
CA ASP A 14 2.44 -4.77 -15.75
C ASP A 14 3.25 -5.61 -14.77
N ARG A 15 3.66 -6.79 -15.25
CA ARG A 15 4.55 -7.68 -14.50
C ARG A 15 6.00 -7.16 -14.53
N PRO A 16 6.79 -7.44 -13.47
CA PRO A 16 6.42 -8.20 -12.28
C PRO A 16 5.67 -7.41 -11.18
N TRP A 17 5.54 -6.09 -11.31
CA TRP A 17 5.03 -5.23 -10.23
C TRP A 17 3.56 -5.44 -9.86
N SER A 18 2.71 -5.81 -10.83
CA SER A 18 1.27 -5.96 -10.61
C SER A 18 0.87 -7.08 -9.63
N GLN A 19 1.84 -7.83 -9.11
CA GLN A 19 1.64 -8.86 -8.07
C GLN A 19 2.10 -8.44 -6.68
N HIS A 20 2.54 -7.18 -6.52
CA HIS A 20 3.11 -6.66 -5.29
C HIS A 20 2.39 -5.39 -4.87
N TYR A 21 2.35 -5.12 -3.55
CA TYR A 21 1.76 -3.87 -3.08
C TYR A 21 2.56 -2.66 -3.55
N CYS A 22 1.88 -1.59 -3.98
CA CYS A 22 2.51 -0.33 -4.32
C CYS A 22 2.96 0.47 -3.09
N CYS A 23 2.29 0.28 -1.95
CA CYS A 23 2.54 0.97 -0.70
C CYS A 23 2.37 0.00 0.47
N MET A 24 3.08 0.26 1.57
CA MET A 24 2.91 -0.45 2.84
C MET A 24 2.90 0.52 4.01
N LEU A 25 2.26 0.13 5.11
CA LEU A 25 2.28 0.89 6.35
C LEU A 25 3.57 0.60 7.12
N ALA A 26 4.30 1.64 7.48
CA ALA A 26 5.46 1.56 8.37
C ALA A 26 5.17 2.27 9.70
N GLY A 27 5.76 1.77 10.78
CA GLY A 27 5.71 2.38 12.10
C GLY A 27 7.03 2.12 12.85
N SER A 28 7.36 2.96 13.83
CA SER A 28 8.55 2.72 14.65
C SER A 28 8.36 1.48 15.51
N ALA A 29 9.36 0.60 15.59
CA ALA A 29 9.32 -0.60 16.41
C ALA A 29 8.93 -0.30 17.87
N ASP A 30 9.53 0.73 18.47
CA ASP A 30 9.24 1.14 19.86
C ASP A 30 7.76 1.47 20.10
N TYR A 31 7.14 2.23 19.19
CA TYR A 31 5.72 2.55 19.27
C TYR A 31 4.84 1.30 19.11
N VAL A 32 5.16 0.44 18.14
CA VAL A 32 4.39 -0.79 17.87
C VAL A 32 4.40 -1.71 19.08
N ASP A 33 5.57 -1.87 19.72
CA ASP A 33 5.75 -2.71 20.91
C ASP A 33 5.04 -2.14 22.14
N ARG A 34 5.10 -0.82 22.36
CA ARG A 34 4.45 -0.17 23.51
C ARG A 34 2.93 -0.03 23.35
N HIS A 35 2.44 0.07 22.10
CA HIS A 35 1.04 0.37 21.81
C HIS A 35 0.42 -0.59 20.77
N PRO A 36 0.43 -1.91 21.00
CA PRO A 36 -0.04 -2.90 20.02
C PRO A 36 -1.54 -2.76 19.70
N ALA A 37 -2.37 -2.45 20.71
CA ALA A 37 -3.80 -2.24 20.49
C ALA A 37 -4.09 -0.99 19.65
N ALA A 38 -3.34 0.10 19.85
CA ALA A 38 -3.48 1.32 19.05
C ALA A 38 -2.99 1.08 17.62
N THR A 39 -1.86 0.39 17.46
CA THR A 39 -1.30 -0.01 16.15
C THR A 39 -2.32 -0.80 15.34
N LYS A 40 -2.94 -1.82 15.93
CA LYS A 40 -3.99 -2.61 15.26
C LYS A 40 -5.20 -1.77 14.86
N ARG A 41 -5.62 -0.84 15.72
CA ARG A 41 -6.75 0.08 15.42
C ARG A 41 -6.43 1.00 14.24
N VAL A 42 -5.22 1.54 14.18
CA VAL A 42 -4.76 2.38 13.06
C VAL A 42 -4.71 1.57 11.76
N LEU A 43 -4.08 0.39 11.77
CA LEU A 43 -4.03 -0.47 10.59
C LEU A 43 -5.44 -0.83 10.09
N ARG A 44 -6.35 -1.19 11.01
CA ARG A 44 -7.74 -1.47 10.66
C ARG A 44 -8.45 -0.27 10.03
N ALA A 45 -8.22 0.94 10.55
CA ALA A 45 -8.82 2.15 9.99
C ALA A 45 -8.32 2.42 8.56
N ILE A 46 -7.02 2.24 8.32
CA ILE A 46 -6.40 2.39 6.98
C ILE A 46 -6.95 1.37 6.01
N LEU A 47 -7.07 0.10 6.40
CA LEU A 47 -7.62 -0.95 5.52
C LEU A 47 -9.09 -0.72 5.20
N LYS A 48 -9.89 -0.21 6.14
CA LYS A 48 -11.26 0.24 5.86
C LYS A 48 -11.30 1.44 4.90
N ALA A 49 -10.37 2.37 5.03
CA ALA A 49 -10.26 3.48 4.10
C ALA A 49 -9.88 2.98 2.69
N ALA A 50 -9.00 1.97 2.58
CA ALA A 50 -8.71 1.32 1.31
C ALA A 50 -9.97 0.68 0.70
N ASP A 51 -10.82 0.03 1.49
CA ASP A 51 -12.11 -0.50 1.02
C ASP A 51 -13.02 0.63 0.48
N ILE A 52 -13.02 1.82 1.11
CA ILE A 52 -13.76 3.00 0.60
C ILE A 52 -13.15 3.49 -0.72
N CYS A 53 -11.82 3.64 -0.80
CA CYS A 53 -11.16 4.06 -2.04
C CYS A 53 -11.47 3.11 -3.21
N ALA A 54 -11.57 1.81 -2.95
CA ALA A 54 -11.90 0.81 -3.96
C ALA A 54 -13.38 0.81 -4.36
N SER A 55 -14.30 1.06 -3.42
CA SER A 55 -15.75 0.96 -3.66
C SER A 55 -16.42 2.28 -4.05
N ASP A 56 -15.87 3.42 -3.64
CA ASP A 56 -16.37 4.77 -3.92
C ASP A 56 -15.20 5.76 -4.13
N PRO A 57 -14.50 5.65 -5.28
CA PRO A 57 -13.34 6.50 -5.57
C PRO A 57 -13.72 7.97 -5.77
N GLU A 58 -14.95 8.29 -6.18
CA GLU A 58 -15.48 9.66 -6.25
C GLU A 58 -15.54 10.30 -4.86
N LEU A 59 -16.11 9.61 -3.87
CA LEU A 59 -16.12 10.07 -2.49
C LEU A 59 -14.70 10.25 -1.95
N ALA A 60 -13.82 9.28 -2.17
CA ALA A 60 -12.44 9.36 -1.72
C ALA A 60 -11.67 10.54 -2.37
N ALA A 61 -11.92 10.83 -3.65
CA ALA A 61 -11.36 11.98 -4.34
C ALA A 61 -11.88 13.30 -3.75
N GLN A 62 -13.19 13.39 -3.49
CA GLN A 62 -13.79 14.58 -2.88
C GLN A 62 -13.25 14.82 -1.47
N LEU A 63 -13.16 13.78 -0.64
CA LEU A 63 -12.57 13.87 0.70
C LEU A 63 -11.10 14.32 0.65
N SER A 64 -10.37 13.95 -0.39
CA SER A 64 -8.98 14.39 -0.60
C SER A 64 -8.89 15.89 -0.89
N VAL A 65 -9.84 16.44 -1.65
CA VAL A 65 -9.95 17.87 -1.94
C VAL A 65 -10.42 18.66 -0.71
N ASP A 66 -11.48 18.20 -0.06
CA ASP A 66 -12.03 18.85 1.14
C ASP A 66 -11.01 18.87 2.28
N GLY A 67 -10.21 17.79 2.38
CA GLY A 67 -9.09 17.67 3.31
C GLY A 67 -7.85 18.50 2.94
N LYS A 68 -7.87 19.21 1.80
CA LYS A 68 -6.76 20.02 1.28
C LYS A 68 -5.47 19.23 1.01
N PHE A 69 -5.60 17.94 0.72
CA PHE A 69 -4.46 17.11 0.29
C PHE A 69 -4.09 17.37 -1.16
N THR A 70 -5.05 17.82 -1.97
CA THR A 70 -4.86 18.24 -3.37
C THR A 70 -5.97 19.20 -3.79
N ASP A 71 -5.70 20.10 -4.72
CA ASP A 71 -6.73 20.92 -5.38
C ASP A 71 -7.23 20.29 -6.70
N ARG A 72 -6.67 19.14 -7.09
CA ARG A 72 -6.90 18.46 -8.38
C ARG A 72 -7.77 17.22 -8.21
N TYR A 73 -9.09 17.44 -8.16
CA TYR A 73 -10.08 16.35 -8.09
C TYR A 73 -9.93 15.33 -9.22
N ASP A 74 -9.73 15.82 -10.45
CA ASP A 74 -9.61 15.00 -11.65
C ASP A 74 -8.46 14.00 -11.55
N TYR A 75 -7.28 14.45 -11.12
CA TYR A 75 -6.13 13.57 -10.92
C TYR A 75 -6.25 12.68 -9.69
N ALA A 76 -6.91 13.14 -8.62
CA ALA A 76 -7.18 12.28 -7.46
C ALA A 76 -8.07 11.11 -7.85
N LEU A 77 -9.17 11.37 -8.56
CA LEU A 77 -10.10 10.35 -9.01
C LEU A 77 -9.46 9.36 -9.98
N GLU A 78 -8.66 9.86 -10.94
CA GLU A 78 -7.90 9.00 -11.85
C GLU A 78 -6.95 8.08 -11.08
N GLY A 79 -6.13 8.64 -10.18
CA GLY A 79 -5.20 7.86 -9.36
C GLY A 79 -5.89 6.83 -8.47
N LEU A 80 -7.04 7.15 -7.87
CA LEU A 80 -7.82 6.22 -7.04
C LEU A 80 -8.41 5.07 -7.84
N ARG A 81 -8.83 5.33 -9.10
CA ARG A 81 -9.34 4.29 -10.00
C ARG A 81 -8.25 3.37 -10.54
N GLU A 82 -7.04 3.89 -10.71
CA GLU A 82 -5.88 3.10 -11.15
C GLU A 82 -5.23 2.33 -10.00
N ALA A 83 -5.29 2.87 -8.79
CA ALA A 83 -4.77 2.26 -7.59
C ALA A 83 -5.61 1.05 -7.18
N ARG A 84 -4.99 -0.13 -7.22
CA ARG A 84 -5.57 -1.41 -6.83
C ARG A 84 -5.70 -1.52 -5.30
N TYR A 85 -6.61 -0.76 -4.69
CA TYR A 85 -6.87 -0.84 -3.24
C TYR A 85 -7.65 -2.11 -2.84
N ASP A 86 -8.28 -2.79 -3.80
CA ASP A 86 -9.07 -4.00 -3.65
C ASP A 86 -8.24 -5.26 -3.28
N VAL A 87 -6.93 -5.24 -3.52
CA VAL A 87 -6.07 -6.44 -3.44
C VAL A 87 -5.35 -6.63 -2.11
N TRP A 88 -5.62 -5.79 -1.10
CA TRP A 88 -4.93 -5.86 0.20
C TRP A 88 -5.10 -7.22 0.90
N ARG A 89 -6.12 -8.01 0.53
CA ARG A 89 -6.32 -9.37 1.01
C ARG A 89 -5.56 -10.42 0.22
N GLU A 90 -5.34 -10.19 -1.06
CA GLU A 90 -4.90 -11.19 -2.04
C GLU A 90 -3.38 -11.35 -2.09
N PHE A 91 -2.63 -10.25 -2.10
CA PHE A 91 -1.17 -10.35 -2.21
C PHE A 91 -0.51 -10.81 -0.90
N ASP A 92 0.70 -11.34 -1.05
CA ASP A 92 1.58 -11.68 0.07
C ASP A 92 2.47 -10.46 0.41
N PRO A 93 2.34 -9.89 1.62
CA PRO A 93 3.16 -8.75 2.04
C PRO A 93 4.64 -9.10 2.22
N GLU A 94 4.96 -10.34 2.60
CA GLU A 94 6.34 -10.78 2.74
C GLU A 94 7.00 -10.94 1.37
N ASP A 95 6.27 -11.47 0.39
CA ASP A 95 6.76 -11.56 -0.98
C ASP A 95 6.98 -10.18 -1.62
N THR A 96 6.07 -9.23 -1.36
CA THR A 96 6.27 -7.82 -1.72
C THR A 96 7.58 -7.27 -1.15
N MET A 97 7.83 -7.52 0.14
CA MET A 97 9.07 -7.07 0.80
C MET A 97 10.31 -7.73 0.20
N ARG A 98 10.24 -9.02 -0.10
CA ARG A 98 11.32 -9.77 -0.75
C ARG A 98 11.64 -9.19 -2.12
N PHE A 99 10.62 -8.95 -2.94
CA PHE A 99 10.76 -8.41 -4.29
C PHE A 99 11.50 -7.08 -4.29
N TYR A 100 11.01 -6.08 -3.55
CA TYR A 100 11.61 -4.74 -3.54
C TYR A 100 12.98 -4.71 -2.87
N ALA A 101 13.16 -5.41 -1.74
CA ALA A 101 14.46 -5.46 -1.06
C ALA A 101 15.54 -6.11 -1.95
N LEU A 102 15.18 -7.14 -2.73
CA LEU A 102 16.11 -7.75 -3.69
C LEU A 102 16.53 -6.74 -4.77
N ARG A 103 15.59 -6.03 -5.40
CA ARG A 103 15.94 -5.04 -6.44
C ARG A 103 16.80 -3.92 -5.87
N MET A 104 16.46 -3.40 -4.70
CA MET A 104 17.26 -2.36 -4.04
C MET A 104 18.67 -2.83 -3.67
N ASN A 105 18.83 -4.11 -3.32
CA ASN A 105 20.14 -4.69 -3.02
C ASN A 105 20.97 -4.88 -4.29
N GLU A 106 20.37 -5.39 -5.37
CA GLU A 106 21.04 -5.60 -6.67
C GLU A 106 21.57 -4.30 -7.27
N VAL A 107 20.82 -3.18 -7.13
CA VAL A 107 21.27 -1.86 -7.60
C VAL A 107 22.13 -1.09 -6.59
N GLY A 108 22.51 -1.72 -5.46
CA GLY A 108 23.42 -1.15 -4.48
C GLY A 108 22.85 -0.06 -3.57
N PHE A 109 21.53 0.17 -3.59
CA PHE A 109 20.87 1.13 -2.69
C PHE A 109 20.87 0.67 -1.24
N ILE A 110 20.80 -0.65 -1.00
CA ILE A 110 20.90 -1.25 0.33
C ILE A 110 21.95 -2.36 0.35
N LYS A 111 22.67 -2.47 1.47
CA LYS A 111 23.66 -3.54 1.68
C LYS A 111 23.03 -4.82 2.22
N ALA A 112 21.91 -4.70 2.95
CA ALA A 112 21.24 -5.84 3.55
C ALA A 112 20.45 -6.62 2.49
N GLY A 113 20.57 -7.95 2.52
CA GLY A 113 19.75 -8.82 1.67
C GLY A 113 18.29 -8.91 2.16
N PRO A 114 17.38 -9.41 1.31
CA PRO A 114 15.93 -9.41 1.57
C PRO A 114 15.55 -10.15 2.85
N ASN A 115 16.17 -11.30 3.16
CA ASN A 115 15.87 -12.06 4.37
C ASN A 115 16.15 -11.28 5.66
N LYS A 116 17.23 -10.46 5.68
CA LYS A 116 17.55 -9.63 6.84
C LYS A 116 16.56 -8.48 7.02
N ILE A 117 16.12 -7.88 5.91
CA ILE A 117 15.10 -6.83 5.93
C ILE A 117 13.78 -7.39 6.47
N ILE A 118 13.34 -8.55 5.97
CA ILE A 118 12.09 -9.18 6.41
C ILE A 118 12.16 -9.54 7.89
N ALA A 119 13.21 -10.24 8.31
CA ALA A 119 13.35 -10.72 9.69
C ALA A 119 13.35 -9.59 10.73
N ASN A 120 13.90 -8.42 10.39
CA ASN A 120 14.09 -7.32 11.35
C ASN A 120 13.12 -6.15 11.15
N GLY A 121 12.42 -6.08 10.02
CA GLY A 121 11.66 -4.91 9.61
C GLY A 121 10.17 -5.14 9.39
N THR A 122 9.67 -6.35 9.67
CA THR A 122 8.27 -6.70 9.40
C THR A 122 7.57 -7.28 10.62
N ASP A 123 6.28 -6.97 10.75
CA ASP A 123 5.40 -7.55 11.77
C ASP A 123 4.01 -7.82 11.17
N TRP A 124 3.79 -9.07 10.78
CA TRP A 124 2.54 -9.48 10.12
C TRP A 124 1.41 -9.84 11.08
N ARG A 125 1.65 -9.82 12.40
CA ARG A 125 0.65 -10.24 13.41
C ARG A 125 -0.64 -9.46 13.26
N PHE A 126 -0.53 -8.13 13.19
CA PHE A 126 -1.69 -7.23 13.12
C PHE A 126 -2.49 -7.41 11.83
N LEU A 127 -1.82 -7.48 10.68
CA LEU A 127 -2.48 -7.67 9.38
C LEU A 127 -3.20 -9.03 9.34
N ASN A 128 -2.54 -10.09 9.79
CA ASN A 128 -3.12 -11.43 9.82
C ASN A 128 -4.33 -11.52 10.75
N GLU A 129 -4.29 -10.89 11.92
CA GLU A 129 -5.44 -10.78 12.81
C GLU A 129 -6.60 -10.02 12.16
N ILE A 130 -6.32 -8.87 11.53
CA ILE A 130 -7.36 -8.06 10.88
C ILE A 130 -7.99 -8.81 9.70
N LYS A 131 -7.20 -9.51 8.87
CA LYS A 131 -7.70 -10.34 7.77
C LYS A 131 -8.73 -11.38 8.27
N ARG A 132 -8.51 -11.97 9.45
CA ARG A 132 -9.44 -12.92 10.10
C ARG A 132 -10.67 -12.24 10.70
N GLU A 133 -10.50 -11.06 11.29
CA GLU A 133 -11.58 -10.37 12.02
C GLU A 133 -12.54 -9.59 11.11
N MET A 134 -12.05 -9.01 10.02
CA MET A 134 -12.88 -8.32 9.03
C MET A 134 -13.40 -9.35 8.01
N LYS A 135 -14.67 -9.74 8.16
CA LYS A 135 -15.39 -10.51 7.14
C LYS A 135 -15.81 -9.59 6.00
N THR A 136 -15.80 -10.12 4.78
CA THR A 136 -16.42 -9.53 3.58
C THR A 136 -17.93 -9.61 3.66
#